data_AF-A0A1I8EGS4-F1
#
_entry.id   AF-A0A1I8EGS4-F1
#
_cell.length_a   1.000
_cell.length_b   1.000
_cell.length_c   1.000
_cell.angle_alpha   90.00
_cell.angle_beta   90.00
_cell.angle_gamma   90.00
#
_symmetry.space_group_name_H-M   'P 1'
#
loop_
_entity.id
_entity.type
_entity.pdbx_description
1 polymer ?
#
loop_
_entity_poly.entity_id
_entity_poly.type
_entity_poly.pdbx_seq_one_letter_code
_entity_poly.pdbx_strand_id
1 'polypeptide(L)'
;MIHLEVTAKSTSEEKMIIRGYKHCQWHKNIFKQTEKEIGTSFSLKCVGGGRIMHEPQKKSLFVYGYSQRYGPAKHEQTVNLLQKKYPEYKITYSYEGY
;
A
#
# COMPACT_ATOMS: atom_id res chain seq x y z
N MET A 1 -4.20 -2.98 -1.59
CA MET A 1 -3.03 -2.11 -1.37
C MET A 1 -1.74 -2.93 -1.48
N ILE A 2 -0.65 -2.30 -1.88
CA ILE A 2 0.71 -2.87 -1.87
C ILE A 2 1.70 -1.88 -1.26
N HIS A 3 2.75 -2.42 -0.66
CA HIS A 3 3.93 -1.69 -0.21
C HIS A 3 5.00 -1.80 -1.27
N LEU A 4 5.49 -0.65 -1.72
CA LEU A 4 6.51 -0.54 -2.74
C LEU A 4 7.70 0.20 -2.17
N GLU A 5 8.87 -0.42 -2.25
CA GLU A 5 10.15 0.23 -2.10
C GLU A 5 10.55 0.80 -3.46
N VAL A 6 10.75 2.11 -3.51
CA VAL A 6 11.12 2.86 -4.70
C VAL A 6 12.57 3.30 -4.53
N THR A 7 13.44 2.85 -5.41
CA THR A 7 14.86 3.23 -5.39
C THR A 7 15.16 4.12 -6.59
N ALA A 8 15.68 5.33 -6.36
CA ALA A 8 16.13 6.22 -7.43
C ALA A 8 17.42 5.68 -8.04
N LYS A 9 17.44 5.43 -9.36
CA LYS A 9 18.65 4.89 -10.02
C LYS A 9 19.80 5.88 -10.07
N SER A 10 19.51 7.18 -10.02
CA SER A 10 20.49 8.26 -10.10
C SER A 10 21.22 8.51 -8.77
N THR A 11 20.52 8.41 -7.64
CA THR A 11 21.04 8.77 -6.31
C THR A 11 21.12 7.60 -5.34
N SER A 12 20.61 6.42 -5.72
CA SER A 12 20.43 5.25 -4.85
C SER A 12 19.56 5.55 -3.61
N GLU A 13 18.76 6.63 -3.64
CA GLU A 13 17.85 6.94 -2.56
C GLU A 13 16.64 6.02 -2.57
N GLU A 14 16.27 5.52 -1.38
CA GLU A 14 15.17 4.59 -1.21
C GLU A 14 14.01 5.24 -0.47
N LYS A 15 12.80 5.03 -0.97
CA LYS A 15 11.58 5.52 -0.35
C LYS A 15 10.50 4.47 -0.39
N MET A 16 9.87 4.26 0.77
CA MET A 16 8.71 3.39 0.86
C MET A 16 7.44 4.17 0.52
N ILE A 17 6.66 3.65 -0.42
CA ILE A 17 5.34 4.17 -0.78
C ILE A 17 4.28 3.08 -0.63
N ILE A 18 3.07 3.53 -0.31
CA ILE A 18 1.90 2.66 -0.26
C ILE A 18 0.96 3.08 -1.38
N ARG A 19 0.47 2.08 -2.13
CA ARG A 19 -0.48 2.28 -3.23
C ARG A 19 -1.67 1.35 -3.11
N GLY A 20 -2.87 1.89 -3.31
CA GLY A 20 -4.12 1.16 -3.26
C GLY A 20 -5.14 1.83 -4.16
N TYR A 21 -5.66 1.07 -5.14
CA TYR A 21 -6.60 1.56 -6.12
C TYR A 21 -7.89 0.76 -6.04
N LYS A 22 -9.04 1.44 -5.97
CA LYS A 22 -10.37 0.80 -5.90
C LYS A 22 -10.66 -0.02 -7.16
N HIS A 23 -10.16 0.43 -8.33
CA HIS A 23 -10.34 -0.25 -9.62
C HIS A 23 -9.38 -1.42 -9.83
N CYS A 24 -8.39 -1.63 -8.95
CA CYS A 24 -7.45 -2.73 -9.06
C CYS A 24 -7.81 -3.84 -8.07
N GLN A 25 -8.50 -4.87 -8.57
CA GLN A 25 -8.80 -6.08 -7.78
C GLN A 25 -7.53 -6.88 -7.42
N TRP A 26 -6.50 -6.80 -8.27
CA TRP A 26 -5.27 -7.59 -8.12
C TRP A 26 -4.07 -6.71 -7.80
N HIS A 27 -3.24 -7.14 -6.85
CA HIS A 27 -2.01 -6.44 -6.45
C HIS A 27 -1.02 -6.24 -7.62
N LYS A 28 -0.98 -7.18 -8.58
CA LYS A 28 -0.16 -7.08 -9.79
C LYS A 28 -0.53 -5.87 -10.65
N ASN A 29 -1.82 -5.49 -10.70
CA ASN A 29 -2.27 -4.36 -11.49
C ASN A 29 -1.85 -3.04 -10.84
N ILE A 30 -1.92 -2.96 -9.50
CA ILE A 30 -1.42 -1.80 -8.74
C ILE A 30 0.08 -1.63 -8.99
N PHE A 31 0.85 -2.71 -8.97
CA PHE A 31 2.29 -2.69 -9.26
C PHE A 31 2.57 -2.15 -10.66
N LYS A 32 1.96 -2.76 -11.69
CA LYS A 32 2.16 -2.34 -13.09
C LYS A 32 1.74 -0.90 -13.35
N GLN A 33 0.66 -0.45 -12.72
CA GLN A 33 0.23 0.94 -12.84
C GLN A 33 1.26 1.88 -12.21
N THR A 34 1.72 1.56 -11.00
CA THR A 34 2.73 2.39 -10.32
C THR A 34 4.04 2.44 -11.10
N GLU A 35 4.47 1.31 -11.68
CA GLU A 35 5.67 1.22 -12.53
C GLU A 35 5.57 2.13 -13.75
N LYS A 36 4.39 2.17 -14.40
CA LYS A 36 4.14 3.09 -15.51
C LYS A 36 4.13 4.55 -15.07
N GLU A 37 3.57 4.86 -13.90
CA GLU A 37 3.47 6.23 -13.39
C GLU A 37 4.83 6.83 -13.02
N ILE A 38 5.74 6.06 -12.44
CA ILE A 38 7.06 6.57 -12.02
C ILE A 38 8.11 6.54 -13.13
N GLY A 39 7.89 5.74 -14.18
CA GLY A 39 8.82 5.62 -15.31
C GLY A 39 10.08 4.78 -15.02
N THR A 40 11.08 4.88 -15.89
CA THR A 40 12.27 4.03 -15.88
C THR A 40 13.40 4.52 -14.95
N SER A 41 13.28 5.75 -14.44
CA SER A 41 14.29 6.39 -13.56
C SER A 41 14.32 5.79 -12.16
N PHE A 42 13.27 5.07 -11.77
CA PHE A 42 13.13 4.46 -10.46
C PHE A 42 12.98 2.95 -10.58
N SER A 43 13.50 2.22 -9.59
CA SER A 43 13.28 0.78 -9.43
C SER A 43 12.15 0.56 -8.42
N LEU A 44 11.25 -0.37 -8.73
CA LEU A 44 10.16 -0.76 -7.83
C LEU A 44 10.34 -2.16 -7.31
N LYS A 45 10.20 -2.32 -6.00
CA LYS A 45 10.16 -3.62 -5.35
C LYS A 45 8.93 -3.71 -4.46
N CYS A 46 8.08 -4.70 -4.73
CA CYS A 46 6.92 -4.97 -3.90
C CYS A 46 7.36 -5.78 -2.68
N VAL A 47 7.26 -5.20 -1.49
CA VAL A 47 7.68 -5.83 -0.23
C VAL A 47 6.51 -6.44 0.56
N GLY A 48 5.29 -6.28 0.05
CA GLY A 48 4.10 -6.89 0.64
C GLY A 48 2.81 -6.30 0.11
N GLY A 49 1.68 -6.90 0.48
CA GLY A 49 0.38 -6.29 0.21
C GLY A 49 -0.69 -6.68 1.22
N GLY A 50 -1.88 -6.13 0.97
CA GLY A 50 -3.05 -6.33 1.80
C GLY A 50 -4.25 -5.62 1.17
N ARG A 51 -5.26 -5.35 1.98
CA ARG A 51 -6.50 -4.67 1.58
C ARG A 51 -6.82 -3.57 2.56
N ILE A 52 -7.56 -2.59 2.07
CA ILE A 52 -8.05 -1.47 2.88
C ILE A 52 -9.55 -1.42 2.63
N MET A 53 -10.34 -1.66 3.67
CA MET A 53 -11.74 -1.30 3.69
C MET A 53 -11.84 0.17 4.10
N HIS A 54 -12.49 0.98 3.27
CA HIS A 54 -12.72 2.39 3.56
C HIS A 54 -14.22 2.63 3.70
N GLU A 55 -14.64 2.97 4.92
CA GLU A 55 -16.01 3.34 5.25
C GLU A 55 -16.07 4.84 5.56
N PRO A 56 -16.26 5.70 4.54
CA PRO A 56 -16.25 7.15 4.72
C PRO A 56 -17.39 7.63 5.64
N GLN A 57 -18.55 6.96 5.61
CA GLN A 57 -19.70 7.30 6.47
C GLN A 57 -19.39 7.15 7.96
N LYS A 58 -18.56 6.17 8.33
CA LYS A 58 -18.16 5.90 9.72
C LYS A 58 -16.82 6.53 10.08
N LYS A 59 -16.21 7.29 9.15
CA LYS A 59 -14.81 7.74 9.23
C LYS A 59 -13.88 6.59 9.66
N SER A 60 -14.05 5.40 9.08
CA SER A 60 -13.33 4.19 9.49
C SER A 60 -12.51 3.61 8.33
N LEU A 61 -11.28 3.20 8.64
CA LEU A 61 -10.38 2.52 7.71
C LEU A 61 -9.89 1.24 8.37
N PHE A 62 -10.07 0.11 7.69
CA PHE A 62 -9.60 -1.18 8.19
C PHE A 62 -8.61 -1.80 7.21
N VAL A 63 -7.37 -1.99 7.64
CA VAL A 63 -6.29 -2.57 6.85
C VAL A 63 -6.18 -4.05 7.18
N TYR A 64 -6.34 -4.94 6.20
CA TYR A 64 -6.38 -6.37 6.50
C TYR A 64 -5.87 -7.29 5.38
N GLY A 65 -5.66 -8.55 5.75
CA GLY A 65 -5.25 -9.64 4.86
C GLY A 65 -3.86 -9.47 4.27
N TYR A 66 -3.61 -10.15 3.14
CA TYR A 66 -2.28 -10.24 2.55
C TYR A 66 -2.33 -10.29 1.02
N SER A 67 -1.17 -10.12 0.39
CA SER A 67 -1.01 -10.40 -1.04
C SER A 67 -0.63 -11.86 -1.24
N GLN A 68 -1.40 -12.61 -2.04
CA GLN A 68 -1.05 -14.00 -2.39
C GLN A 68 0.35 -14.12 -3.00
N ARG A 69 0.79 -13.12 -3.76
CA ARG A 69 2.07 -13.15 -4.47
C ARG A 69 3.23 -12.57 -3.65
N TYR A 70 2.95 -11.58 -2.81
CA TYR A 70 3.97 -10.75 -2.16
C TYR A 70 4.00 -10.93 -0.64
N GLY A 71 3.11 -11.76 -0.09
CA GLY A 71 2.95 -11.92 1.35
C GLY A 71 2.24 -10.74 2.03
N PRO A 72 2.17 -10.77 3.36
CA PRO A 72 1.60 -9.69 4.16
C PRO A 72 2.51 -8.45 4.15
N ALA A 73 1.91 -7.28 3.94
CA ALA A 73 2.58 -6.01 4.20
C ALA A 73 2.64 -5.71 5.71
N LYS A 74 3.51 -4.78 6.11
CA LYS A 74 3.50 -4.22 7.47
C LYS A 74 2.31 -3.29 7.63
N HIS A 75 1.18 -3.82 8.09
CA HIS A 75 -0.07 -3.06 8.18
C HIS A 75 0.05 -1.86 9.11
N GLU A 76 0.84 -1.98 10.18
CA GLU A 76 1.15 -0.90 11.12
C GLU A 76 1.71 0.36 10.43
N GLN A 77 2.63 0.18 9.48
CA GLN A 77 3.19 1.32 8.73
C GLN A 77 2.11 1.99 7.87
N THR A 78 1.19 1.20 7.32
CA THR A 78 0.03 1.71 6.59
C THR A 78 -0.87 2.52 7.49
N VAL A 79 -1.21 1.98 8.65
CA VAL A 79 -2.08 2.63 9.62
C VAL A 79 -1.46 3.95 10.06
N ASN A 80 -0.18 3.98 10.41
CA ASN A 80 0.51 5.21 10.81
C ASN A 80 0.46 6.29 9.71
N LEU A 81 0.74 5.91 8.45
CA LEU A 81 0.66 6.82 7.30
C LEU A 81 -0.76 7.33 7.06
N LEU A 82 -1.76 6.46 7.17
CA LEU A 82 -3.16 6.86 7.02
C LEU A 82 -3.62 7.73 8.18
N GLN A 83 -3.16 7.46 9.42
CA GLN A 83 -3.50 8.23 10.62
C GLN A 83 -2.99 9.66 10.50
N LYS A 84 -1.78 9.85 9.95
CA LYS A 84 -1.23 11.18 9.66
C LYS A 84 -2.06 11.96 8.63
N LYS A 85 -2.64 11.25 7.65
CA LYS A 85 -3.43 11.87 6.58
C LYS A 85 -4.90 12.09 6.97
N TYR A 86 -5.45 11.19 7.78
CA TYR A 86 -6.83 11.18 8.25
C TYR A 86 -6.84 11.04 9.78
N PRO A 87 -6.42 12.06 10.53
CA PRO A 87 -6.30 11.99 11.99
C PRO A 87 -7.65 11.77 12.68
N GLU A 88 -8.74 12.20 12.06
CA GLU A 88 -10.10 12.00 12.56
C GLU A 88 -10.67 10.60 12.27
N TYR A 89 -9.99 9.78 11.48
CA TYR A 89 -10.49 8.46 11.13
C TYR A 89 -10.07 7.43 12.18
N LYS A 90 -10.96 6.48 12.47
CA LYS A 90 -10.63 5.29 13.24
C LYS A 90 -9.97 4.29 12.31
N ILE A 91 -8.67 4.10 12.46
CA ILE A 91 -7.88 3.21 11.60
C ILE A 91 -7.41 2.01 12.40
N THR A 92 -7.81 0.82 11.97
CA THR A 92 -7.42 -0.44 12.60
C THR A 92 -6.78 -1.37 11.57
N TYR A 93 -6.02 -2.36 12.04
CA TYR A 93 -5.47 -3.39 11.17
C TYR A 93 -5.67 -4.79 11.73
N SER A 94 -5.66 -5.78 10.86
CA SER A 94 -5.55 -7.20 11.21
C SER A 94 -4.71 -7.94 10.18
N TYR A 95 -3.88 -8.88 10.63
CA TYR A 95 -3.18 -9.79 9.72
C TYR A 95 -4.07 -10.96 9.27
N GLU A 96 -5.24 -11.10 9.89
CA GLU A 96 -6.22 -12.12 9.58
C GLU A 96 -7.19 -11.66 8.47
N GLY A 97 -7.77 -12.63 7.77
CA GLY A 97 -8.71 -12.41 6.68
C GLY A 97 -8.08 -12.45 5.29
N TYR A 98 -8.89 -12.84 4.30
CA TYR A 98 -8.56 -12.83 2.86
C TYR A 98 -9.69 -12.17 2.08
#